data_AF-A0A937XRR6-F1
#
_entry.id   AF-A0A937XRR6-F1
#
_cell.length_a   1.000
_cell.length_b   1.000
_cell.length_c   1.000
_cell.angle_alpha   90.00
_cell.angle_beta   90.00
_cell.angle_gamma   90.00
#
_symmetry.space_group_name_H-M   'P 1'
#
loop_
_entity.id
_entity.type
_entity.pdbx_description
1 polymer ?
#
loop_
_entity_poly.entity_id
_entity_poly.type
_entity_poly.pdbx_seq_one_letter_code
_entity_poly.pdbx_strand_id
1 'polypeptide(L)'
;MIDRVREFIAKLSWCCFVGSMACLVALVATMLWEVVGRYGLNAPTIWGYDVTRFLTGATFLLGCAWCQRERSHIRIDFLVARVRPERRGLLEAVFLIALLAPALLVMSLAGVQRGWSALVTGEVDTVSPWAPRVWPFYCTAALSLMVLLLQCLSSLSDCVHAIRGRPEPGAGKSDTVMQ
;
A
#
# COMPACT_ATOMS: atom_id res chain seq x y z
N MET A 1 23.16 8.34 -9.26
CA MET A 1 21.78 8.89 -9.39
C MET A 1 20.74 7.84 -9.03
N ILE A 2 20.83 6.61 -9.57
CA ILE A 2 19.92 5.49 -9.27
C ILE A 2 19.90 5.13 -7.78
N ASP A 3 21.06 5.14 -7.11
CA ASP A 3 21.14 4.77 -5.68
C ASP A 3 20.40 5.77 -4.78
N ARG A 4 20.47 7.07 -5.09
CA ARG A 4 19.75 8.11 -4.36
C ARG A 4 18.23 7.95 -4.50
N VAL A 5 17.76 7.57 -5.69
CA VAL A 5 16.33 7.29 -5.94
C VAL A 5 15.88 6.07 -5.14
N ARG A 6 16.68 5.00 -5.10
CA ARG A 6 16.37 3.80 -4.31
C ARG A 6 16.34 4.10 -2.81
N GLU A 7 17.27 4.90 -2.31
CA GLU A 7 17.29 5.30 -0.91
C GLU A 7 16.07 6.16 -0.55
N PHE A 8 15.65 7.06 -1.45
CA PHE A 8 14.44 7.87 -1.26
C PHE A 8 13.18 7.00 -1.22
N ILE A 9 13.04 6.07 -2.17
CA ILE A 9 11.93 5.10 -2.17
C ILE A 9 11.97 4.25 -0.90
N ALA A 10 13.16 3.87 -0.44
CA ALA A 10 13.31 3.09 0.77
C ALA A 10 12.84 3.84 2.03
N LYS A 11 13.19 5.13 2.15
CA LYS A 11 12.70 5.98 3.24
C LYS A 11 11.19 6.17 3.16
N LEU A 12 10.66 6.39 1.95
CA LEU A 12 9.23 6.58 1.72
C LEU A 12 8.42 5.33 2.12
N SER A 13 8.85 4.14 1.70
CA SER A 13 8.20 2.90 2.10
C SER A 13 8.30 2.69 3.61
N TRP A 14 9.44 3.03 4.25
CA TRP A 14 9.57 2.92 5.71
C TRP A 14 8.55 3.81 6.44
N CYS A 15 8.35 5.04 5.95
CA CYS A 15 7.30 5.92 6.46
C CYS A 15 5.91 5.30 6.31
N CYS A 16 5.62 4.64 5.18
CA CYS A 16 4.35 3.93 5.00
C CYS A 16 4.19 2.76 5.99
N PHE A 17 5.25 2.02 6.28
CA PHE A 17 5.22 0.94 7.28
C PHE A 17 4.90 1.47 8.68
N VAL A 18 5.61 2.52 9.12
CA VAL A 18 5.35 3.17 10.42
C VAL A 18 3.93 3.73 10.47
N GLY A 19 3.46 4.36 9.38
CA GLY A 19 2.09 4.86 9.27
C GLY A 19 1.04 3.75 9.36
N SER A 20 1.24 2.64 8.64
CA SER A 20 0.36 1.46 8.69
C SER A 20 0.29 0.88 10.11
N MET A 21 1.44 0.74 10.78
CA MET A 21 1.51 0.24 12.16
C MET A 21 0.77 1.17 13.13
N ALA A 22 0.96 2.49 13.00
CA ALA A 22 0.24 3.47 13.82
C ALA A 22 -1.28 3.40 13.60
N CYS A 23 -1.73 3.27 12.34
CA CYS A 23 -3.14 3.07 12.01
C CYS A 23 -3.69 1.77 12.58
N LEU A 24 -2.92 0.68 12.56
CA LEU A 24 -3.31 -0.61 13.13
C LEU A 24 -3.49 -0.52 14.65
N VAL A 25 -2.55 0.11 15.36
CA VAL A 25 -2.67 0.32 16.82
C VAL A 25 -3.89 1.18 17.14
N ALA A 26 -4.11 2.27 16.40
CA ALA A 26 -5.29 3.10 16.56
C ALA A 26 -6.59 2.34 16.28
N LEU A 27 -6.59 1.43 15.30
CA LEU A 27 -7.74 0.59 14.96
C LEU A 27 -8.06 -0.37 16.10
N VAL A 28 -7.06 -1.06 16.65
CA VAL A 28 -7.25 -1.95 17.80
C VAL A 28 -7.75 -1.17 19.00
N ALA A 29 -7.17 0.00 19.29
CA ALA A 29 -7.62 0.86 20.39
C ALA A 29 -9.08 1.31 20.22
N THR A 30 -9.47 1.70 18.99
CA THR A 30 -10.86 2.11 18.68
C THR A 30 -11.83 0.94 18.85
N MET A 31 -11.47 -0.25 18.37
CA MET A 31 -12.29 -1.46 18.52
C MET A 31 -12.45 -1.86 19.99
N LEU A 32 -11.37 -1.81 20.78
CA LEU A 32 -11.43 -2.06 22.21
C LEU A 32 -12.35 -1.04 22.91
N TRP A 33 -12.27 0.23 22.53
CA TRP A 33 -13.15 1.28 23.05
C TRP A 33 -14.62 1.01 22.72
N GLU A 34 -14.95 0.57 21.50
CA GLU A 34 -16.33 0.22 21.14
C GLU A 34 -16.86 -0.94 21.98
N VAL A 35 -16.04 -1.97 22.22
CA VAL A 35 -16.41 -3.13 23.06
C VAL A 35 -16.64 -2.68 24.50
N VAL A 36 -15.71 -1.93 25.09
CA VAL A 36 -15.83 -1.43 26.48
C VAL A 36 -17.00 -0.46 26.62
N GLY A 37 -17.19 0.46 25.68
CA GLY A 37 -18.28 1.43 25.69
C GLY A 37 -19.65 0.77 25.58
N ARG A 38 -19.79 -0.25 24.71
CA ARG A 38 -21.05 -0.96 24.50
C ARG A 38 -21.39 -1.90 25.64
N TYR A 39 -20.44 -2.74 26.06
CA TYR A 39 -20.70 -3.79 27.06
C TYR A 39 -20.44 -3.35 28.50
N GLY A 40 -19.49 -2.44 28.71
CA GLY A 40 -19.13 -1.94 30.05
C GLY A 40 -19.90 -0.68 30.45
N LEU A 41 -20.12 0.26 29.52
CA LEU A 41 -20.75 1.56 29.80
C LEU A 41 -22.18 1.71 29.27
N ASN A 42 -22.72 0.71 28.57
CA ASN A 42 -24.02 0.75 27.88
C ASN A 42 -24.22 2.00 27.00
N ALA A 43 -23.13 2.60 26.51
CA ALA A 43 -23.12 3.85 25.76
C ALA A 43 -22.41 3.62 24.42
N PRO A 44 -23.12 3.16 23.37
CA PRO A 44 -22.52 2.92 22.06
C PRO A 44 -22.07 4.23 21.41
N THR A 45 -20.87 4.24 20.84
CA THR A 45 -20.31 5.38 20.11
C THR A 45 -20.80 5.45 18.66
N ILE A 46 -21.22 6.63 18.21
CA ILE A 46 -21.73 6.86 16.83
C ILE A 46 -20.59 6.90 15.80
N TRP A 47 -19.39 7.32 16.22
CA TRP A 47 -18.23 7.56 15.35
C TRP A 47 -17.32 6.33 15.13
N GLY A 48 -17.40 5.31 16.01
CA GLY A 48 -16.43 4.22 16.03
C GLY A 48 -16.43 3.36 14.76
N TYR A 49 -17.61 3.16 14.16
CA TYR A 49 -17.77 2.45 12.89
C TYR A 49 -16.97 3.10 11.74
N ASP A 50 -17.10 4.43 11.55
CA ASP A 50 -16.40 5.12 10.47
C ASP A 50 -14.90 5.19 10.69
N VAL A 51 -14.48 5.49 11.92
CA VAL A 51 -13.06 5.57 12.27
C VAL A 51 -12.40 4.22 11.98
N THR A 52 -13.03 3.13 12.39
CA THR A 52 -12.47 1.80 12.12
C THR A 52 -12.45 1.48 10.63
N ARG A 53 -13.50 1.83 9.88
CA ARG A 53 -13.53 1.64 8.43
C ARG A 53 -12.42 2.42 7.72
N PHE A 54 -12.19 3.67 8.09
CA PHE A 54 -11.12 4.50 7.51
C PHE A 54 -9.73 3.99 7.90
N LEU A 55 -9.52 3.64 9.18
CA LEU A 55 -8.25 3.09 9.66
C LEU A 55 -7.94 1.75 9.01
N THR A 56 -8.95 0.90 8.78
CA THR A 56 -8.78 -0.38 8.07
C THR A 56 -8.26 -0.13 6.65
N GLY A 57 -8.91 0.76 5.91
CA GLY A 57 -8.49 1.12 4.55
C GLY A 57 -7.10 1.75 4.50
N ALA A 58 -6.79 2.67 5.42
CA ALA A 58 -5.47 3.30 5.51
C ALA A 58 -4.37 2.29 5.83
N THR A 59 -4.61 1.40 6.81
CA THR A 59 -3.67 0.33 7.19
C THR A 59 -3.37 -0.58 6.01
N PHE A 60 -4.41 -0.99 5.28
CA PHE A 60 -4.27 -1.85 4.10
C PHE A 60 -3.49 -1.17 2.98
N LEU A 61 -3.85 0.06 2.59
CA LEU A 61 -3.18 0.74 1.47
C LEU A 61 -1.71 1.08 1.78
N LEU A 62 -1.42 1.55 2.99
CA LEU A 62 -0.06 1.81 3.44
C LEU A 62 0.75 0.50 3.58
N GLY A 63 0.11 -0.56 4.06
CA GLY A 63 0.70 -1.89 4.18
C GLY A 63 1.03 -2.50 2.82
N CYS A 64 0.11 -2.43 1.84
CA CYS A 64 0.35 -2.86 0.47
C CYS A 64 1.52 -2.12 -0.17
N ALA A 65 1.63 -0.81 0.07
CA ALA A 65 2.77 -0.04 -0.38
C ALA A 65 4.07 -0.52 0.27
N TRP A 66 4.08 -1.01 1.52
CA TRP A 66 5.30 -1.62 2.07
C TRP A 66 5.58 -3.01 1.48
N CYS A 67 4.57 -3.88 1.41
CA CYS A 67 4.71 -5.26 0.95
C CYS A 67 5.20 -5.37 -0.51
N GLN A 68 4.81 -4.42 -1.37
CA GLN A 68 5.27 -4.37 -2.75
C GLN A 68 6.79 -4.21 -2.85
N ARG A 69 7.39 -3.37 -1.99
CA ARG A 69 8.85 -3.17 -1.94
C ARG A 69 9.58 -4.41 -1.46
N GLU A 70 9.07 -5.07 -0.42
CA GLU A 70 9.69 -6.28 0.13
C GLU A 70 9.61 -7.45 -0.85
N ARG A 71 8.91 -7.29 -1.99
CA ARG A 71 8.59 -8.34 -2.95
C ARG A 71 8.01 -9.58 -2.25
N SER A 72 7.27 -9.34 -1.17
CA SER A 72 6.64 -10.39 -0.35
C SER A 72 5.37 -10.94 -1.01
N HIS A 73 4.97 -10.39 -2.17
CA HIS A 73 4.08 -11.10 -3.07
C HIS A 73 4.74 -12.43 -3.40
N ILE A 74 4.14 -13.52 -2.87
CA ILE A 74 4.39 -14.89 -3.29
C ILE A 74 4.43 -14.83 -4.80
N ARG A 75 5.65 -14.84 -5.38
CA ARG A 75 5.77 -14.89 -6.83
C ARG A 75 5.07 -16.18 -7.20
N ILE A 76 4.72 -16.35 -8.47
CA ILE A 76 4.33 -17.68 -8.91
C ILE A 76 5.60 -18.55 -8.93
N ASP A 77 6.31 -18.64 -7.80
CA ASP A 77 7.61 -19.27 -7.60
C ASP A 77 7.50 -20.73 -8.02
N PHE A 78 6.34 -21.37 -7.84
CA PHE A 78 6.09 -22.71 -8.35
C PHE A 78 6.06 -22.78 -9.89
N LEU A 79 5.38 -21.85 -10.57
CA LEU A 79 5.25 -21.86 -12.03
C LEU A 79 6.51 -21.29 -12.72
N VAL A 80 7.28 -20.48 -12.01
CA VAL A 80 8.46 -19.75 -12.50
C VAL A 80 9.78 -20.42 -12.07
N ALA A 81 9.79 -21.34 -11.11
CA ALA A 81 10.99 -22.08 -10.67
C ALA A 81 11.69 -22.85 -11.80
N ARG A 82 10.96 -23.22 -12.85
CA ARG A 82 11.48 -23.92 -14.04
C ARG A 82 11.78 -22.99 -15.23
N VAL A 83 11.54 -21.69 -15.10
CA VAL A 83 11.68 -20.72 -16.18
C VAL A 83 13.03 -20.01 -16.07
N ARG A 84 13.71 -19.80 -17.21
CA ARG A 84 14.98 -19.04 -17.26
C ARG A 84 14.81 -17.65 -16.64
N PRO A 85 15.81 -17.12 -15.92
CA PRO A 85 15.74 -15.85 -15.21
C PRO A 85 15.36 -14.66 -16.11
N GLU A 86 15.78 -14.68 -17.37
CA GLU A 86 15.45 -13.66 -18.37
C GLU A 86 13.95 -13.63 -18.72
N ARG A 87 13.33 -14.80 -18.89
CA ARG A 87 11.90 -14.93 -19.21
C ARG A 87 11.02 -14.60 -18.01
N ARG A 88 11.51 -14.87 -16.79
CA ARG A 88 10.89 -14.44 -15.53
C ARG A 88 10.80 -12.92 -15.47
N GLY A 89 11.92 -12.22 -15.68
CA GLY A 89 11.96 -10.75 -15.67
C GLY A 89 11.06 -10.13 -16.74
N LEU A 90 10.98 -10.74 -17.93
CA LEU A 90 10.06 -10.29 -18.98
C LEU A 90 8.60 -10.45 -18.58
N LEU A 91 8.21 -11.61 -18.05
CA LEU A 91 6.83 -11.85 -17.63
C LEU A 91 6.40 -10.86 -16.54
N GLU A 92 7.26 -10.66 -15.55
CA GLU A 92 7.03 -9.70 -14.45
C GLU A 92 6.92 -8.27 -14.98
N ALA A 93 7.81 -7.84 -15.87
CA ALA A 93 7.73 -6.53 -16.52
C ALA A 93 6.43 -6.34 -17.30
N VAL A 94 5.98 -7.36 -18.03
CA VAL A 94 4.72 -7.30 -18.80
C VAL A 94 3.53 -7.17 -17.85
N PHE A 95 3.45 -7.95 -16.78
CA PHE A 95 2.36 -7.80 -15.79
C PHE A 95 2.37 -6.43 -15.10
N LEU A 96 3.56 -5.95 -14.72
CA LEU A 96 3.71 -4.64 -14.10
C LEU A 96 3.26 -3.51 -15.04
N ILE A 97 3.66 -3.54 -16.31
CA ILE A 97 3.33 -2.47 -17.27
C ILE A 97 1.90 -2.59 -17.80
N ALA A 98 1.46 -3.79 -18.17
CA ALA A 98 0.18 -3.98 -18.86
C ALA A 98 -1.02 -3.93 -17.90
N LEU A 99 -0.84 -4.38 -16.66
CA LEU A 99 -1.94 -4.51 -15.70
C LEU A 99 -1.77 -3.57 -14.50
N LEU A 100 -0.66 -3.69 -13.76
CA LEU A 100 -0.57 -3.07 -12.44
C LEU A 100 -0.35 -1.55 -12.51
N ALA A 101 0.62 -1.07 -13.30
CA ALA A 101 0.93 0.35 -13.45
C ALA A 101 -0.26 1.20 -13.97
N PRO A 102 -0.97 0.83 -15.05
CA PRO A 102 -2.11 1.61 -15.53
C PRO A 102 -3.28 1.59 -14.56
N ALA A 103 -3.55 0.45 -13.91
CA ALA A 103 -4.59 0.35 -12.88
C ALA A 103 -4.30 1.29 -11.70
N LEU A 104 -3.07 1.27 -11.17
CA LEU A 104 -2.65 2.13 -10.08
C LEU A 104 -2.64 3.61 -10.47
N LEU A 105 -2.22 3.93 -11.71
CA LEU A 105 -2.25 5.29 -12.22
C LEU A 105 -3.68 5.82 -12.23
N VAL A 106 -4.63 5.10 -12.83
CA VAL A 106 -6.04 5.50 -12.88
C VAL A 106 -6.62 5.64 -11.47
N MET A 107 -6.37 4.67 -10.59
CA MET A 107 -6.87 4.73 -9.20
C MET A 107 -6.26 5.89 -8.42
N SER A 108 -4.98 6.19 -8.61
CA SER A 108 -4.30 7.31 -7.95
C SER A 108 -4.86 8.65 -8.41
N LEU A 109 -5.06 8.86 -9.71
CA LEU A 109 -5.64 10.08 -10.27
C LEU A 109 -7.08 10.27 -9.82
N ALA A 110 -7.91 9.21 -9.86
CA ALA A 110 -9.26 9.25 -9.33
C ALA A 110 -9.26 9.58 -7.82
N GLY A 111 -8.34 9.00 -7.05
CA GLY A 111 -8.18 9.29 -5.62
C GLY A 111 -7.83 10.76 -5.35
N VAL A 112 -6.86 11.33 -6.08
CA VAL A 112 -6.48 12.74 -5.96
C VAL A 112 -7.65 13.65 -6.36
N GLN A 113 -8.33 13.36 -7.46
CA GLN A 113 -9.47 14.15 -7.92
C GLN A 113 -10.60 14.14 -6.88
N ARG A 114 -10.94 12.98 -6.32
CA ARG A 114 -11.96 12.87 -5.27
C ARG A 114 -11.54 13.54 -3.97
N GLY A 115 -10.28 13.40 -3.58
CA GLY A 115 -9.73 14.09 -2.41
C GLY A 115 -9.78 15.61 -2.56
N TRP A 116 -9.43 16.12 -3.74
CA TRP A 116 -9.50 17.55 -4.05
C TRP A 116 -10.93 18.06 -4.06
N SER A 117 -11.84 17.37 -4.76
CA SER A 117 -13.26 17.72 -4.76
C SER A 117 -13.81 17.74 -3.33
N ALA A 118 -13.57 16.70 -2.53
CA ALA A 118 -14.03 16.62 -1.15
C ALA A 118 -13.43 17.71 -0.24
N LEU A 119 -12.21 18.16 -0.50
CA LEU A 119 -11.60 19.27 0.23
C LEU A 119 -12.32 20.60 -0.05
N VAL A 120 -12.71 20.83 -1.31
CA VAL A 120 -13.38 22.07 -1.74
C VAL A 120 -14.86 22.06 -1.37
N THR A 121 -15.57 20.94 -1.57
CA THR A 121 -17.00 20.81 -1.27
C THR A 121 -17.27 20.57 0.20
N GLY A 122 -16.28 20.14 0.97
CA GLY A 122 -16.45 19.76 2.36
C GLY A 122 -17.32 18.51 2.53
N GLU A 123 -17.29 17.60 1.54
CA GLU A 123 -18.10 16.38 1.53
C GLU A 123 -17.97 15.59 2.83
N VAL A 124 -19.15 15.20 3.34
CA VAL A 124 -19.31 14.34 4.51
C VAL A 124 -19.89 13.01 4.09
N ASP A 125 -19.58 11.97 4.85
CA ASP A 125 -20.17 10.67 4.59
C ASP A 125 -21.68 10.71 4.85
N THR A 126 -22.48 10.48 3.81
CA THR A 126 -23.95 10.52 3.90
C THR A 126 -24.55 9.19 4.38
N VAL A 127 -23.74 8.13 4.46
CA VAL A 127 -24.20 6.80 4.88
C VAL A 127 -24.14 6.66 6.40
N SER A 128 -23.24 7.40 7.07
CA SER A 128 -23.08 7.33 8.52
C SER A 128 -23.79 8.46 9.26
N PRO A 129 -24.43 8.20 10.42
CA PRO A 129 -25.02 9.23 11.28
C PRO A 129 -24.00 10.23 11.83
N TRP A 130 -22.71 9.86 11.93
CA TRP A 130 -21.66 10.77 12.40
C TRP A 130 -21.21 11.77 11.31
N ALA A 131 -21.46 11.43 10.03
CA ALA A 131 -21.12 12.23 8.87
C ALA A 131 -19.71 12.86 8.91
N PRO A 132 -18.64 12.06 9.09
CA PRO A 132 -17.28 12.60 9.09
C PRO A 132 -16.90 13.15 7.74
N ARG A 133 -16.00 14.15 7.75
CA ARG A 133 -15.38 14.68 6.54
C ARG A 133 -14.51 13.61 5.89
N VAL A 134 -14.78 13.28 4.64
CA VAL A 134 -14.12 12.16 3.93
C VAL A 134 -12.79 12.52 3.27
N TRP A 135 -12.49 13.82 3.15
CA TRP A 135 -11.28 14.30 2.48
C TRP A 135 -9.97 13.70 3.03
N PRO A 136 -9.75 13.52 4.35
CA PRO A 136 -8.48 12.98 4.85
C PRO A 136 -8.26 11.56 4.37
N PHE A 137 -9.33 10.76 4.35
CA PHE A 137 -9.28 9.38 3.90
C PHE A 137 -8.91 9.28 2.41
N TYR A 138 -9.52 10.09 1.55
CA TYR A 138 -9.17 10.11 0.13
C TYR A 138 -7.73 10.58 -0.11
N CYS A 139 -7.25 11.56 0.65
CA CYS A 139 -5.86 12.00 0.57
C CYS A 139 -4.88 10.89 0.99
N THR A 140 -5.15 10.17 2.09
CA THR A 140 -4.31 9.04 2.52
C THR A 140 -4.32 7.91 1.50
N ALA A 141 -5.49 7.60 0.93
CA ALA A 141 -5.62 6.58 -0.12
C ALA A 141 -4.84 6.97 -1.38
N ALA A 142 -5.01 8.21 -1.86
CA ALA A 142 -4.30 8.74 -3.02
C ALA A 142 -2.78 8.73 -2.82
N LEU A 143 -2.29 9.19 -1.66
CA LEU A 143 -0.87 9.20 -1.32
C LEU A 143 -0.30 7.78 -1.34
N SER A 144 -0.99 6.82 -0.71
CA SER A 144 -0.54 5.43 -0.64
C SER A 144 -0.44 4.80 -2.04
N LEU A 145 -1.44 5.04 -2.89
CA LEU A 145 -1.45 4.57 -4.28
C LEU A 145 -0.33 5.19 -5.12
N MET A 146 -0.03 6.48 -4.92
CA MET A 146 1.10 7.14 -5.58
C MET A 146 2.44 6.52 -5.16
N VAL A 147 2.61 6.22 -3.87
CA VAL A 147 3.81 5.53 -3.37
C VAL A 147 3.94 4.12 -3.97
N LEU A 148 2.82 3.40 -4.09
CA LEU A 148 2.80 2.06 -4.67
C LEU A 148 3.14 2.09 -6.18
N LEU A 149 2.65 3.11 -6.90
CA LEU A 149 3.00 3.34 -8.30
C LEU A 149 4.51 3.62 -8.48
N LEU A 150 5.10 4.44 -7.61
CA LEU A 150 6.54 4.71 -7.63
C LEU A 150 7.37 3.44 -7.42
N GLN A 151 6.90 2.53 -6.55
CA GLN A 151 7.58 1.25 -6.32
C GLN A 151 7.44 0.29 -7.49
N CYS A 152 6.31 0.30 -8.21
CA CYS A 152 6.15 -0.46 -9.44
C CYS A 152 7.19 -0.01 -10.49
N LEU A 153 7.44 1.29 -10.62
CA LEU A 153 8.47 1.82 -11.52
C LEU A 153 9.88 1.38 -11.09
N SER A 154 10.17 1.34 -9.78
CA SER A 154 11.44 0.79 -9.29
C SER A 154 11.58 -0.70 -9.61
N SER A 155 10.52 -1.47 -9.42
CA SER A 155 10.51 -2.92 -9.70
C SER A 155 10.71 -3.21 -11.19
N LEU A 156 10.20 -2.32 -12.06
CA LEU A 156 10.44 -2.42 -13.50
C LEU A 156 11.93 -2.27 -13.85
N SER A 157 12.65 -1.38 -13.14
CA SER A 157 14.10 -1.23 -13.33
C SER A 157 14.85 -2.52 -12.99
N ASP A 158 14.40 -3.25 -11.97
CA ASP A 158 14.98 -4.53 -11.57
C ASP A 158 14.68 -5.63 -12.61
N CYS A 159 13.46 -5.66 -13.15
CA CYS A 159 13.10 -6.57 -14.25
C CYS A 159 14.01 -6.37 -15.47
N VAL A 160 14.33 -5.12 -15.82
CA VAL A 160 15.26 -4.80 -16.92
C VAL A 160 16.68 -5.31 -16.62
N HIS A 161 17.13 -5.22 -15.38
CA HIS A 161 18.42 -5.78 -14.97
C HIS A 161 18.44 -7.31 -15.06
N ALA A 162 17.36 -7.99 -14.65
CA ALA A 162 17.21 -9.43 -14.75
C ALA A 162 17.21 -9.93 -16.21
N ILE A 163 16.56 -9.21 -17.12
CA ILE A 163 16.57 -9.52 -18.57
C ILE A 163 17.98 -9.37 -19.16
N ARG A 164 18.79 -8.44 -18.64
CA ARG A 164 20.18 -8.21 -19.08
C ARG A 164 21.20 -9.20 -18.49
N GLY A 165 20.75 -10.21 -17.73
CA GLY A 165 21.62 -11.23 -17.14
C GLY A 165 22.56 -10.71 -16.06
N ARG A 166 22.30 -9.54 -15.46
CA ARG A 166 23.08 -9.04 -14.32
C ARG A 166 22.46 -9.55 -13.02
N PRO A 167 23.22 -10.19 -12.11
CA PRO A 167 22.68 -10.67 -10.85
C PRO A 167 22.10 -9.49 -10.05
N GLU A 168 20.94 -9.71 -9.44
CA GLU A 168 20.25 -8.65 -8.70
C GLU A 168 21.11 -8.16 -7.52
N PRO A 169 21.30 -6.84 -7.36
CA PRO A 169 21.94 -6.28 -6.18
C PRO A 169 20.98 -6.39 -4.98
N GLY A 170 20.89 -7.59 -4.38
CA GLY A 170 20.02 -7.83 -3.22
C GLY A 170 19.63 -9.28 -2.93
N ALA A 171 19.92 -10.24 -3.81
CA ALA A 171 19.50 -11.64 -3.65
C ALA A 171 20.14 -12.38 -2.46
N GLY A 172 21.11 -11.79 -1.75
CA GLY A 172 21.89 -12.46 -0.70
C GLY A 172 21.29 -12.46 0.72
N LYS A 173 20.05 -12.02 0.95
CA LYS A 173 19.48 -11.92 2.32
C LYS A 173 18.36 -12.91 2.66
N SER A 174 17.75 -13.56 1.68
CA SER A 174 16.63 -14.48 1.95
C SER A 174 17.06 -15.92 2.24
N ASP A 175 18.29 -16.30 1.90
CA ASP A 175 18.78 -17.68 2.05
C ASP A 175 19.31 -17.98 3.47
N THR A 176 19.49 -16.96 4.32
CA THR A 176 19.97 -17.13 5.70
C THR A 176 18.86 -17.40 6.72
N VAL A 177 17.59 -17.34 6.33
CA VAL A 177 16.44 -17.56 7.25
C VAL A 177 15.84 -18.97 7.11
N MET A 178 16.31 -19.76 6.12
CA MET A 178 15.85 -21.14 5.86
C MET A 178 16.93 -22.19 6.18
N GLN A 179 17.97 -21.84 6.94
CA GLN A 179 18.93 -22.79 7.51
C GLN A 179 18.97 -22.69 9.03
#